data_AF-A0A849DX35-F1
#
_entry.id   AF-A0A849DX35-F1
#
_cell.length_a   1.000
_cell.length_b   1.000
_cell.length_c   1.000
_cell.angle_alpha   90.00
_cell.angle_beta   90.00
_cell.angle_gamma   90.00
#
_symmetry.space_group_name_H-M   'P 1'
#
loop_
_entity.id
_entity.type
_entity.pdbx_description
1 polymer ?
#
loop_
_entity_poly.entity_id
_entity_poly.type
_entity_poly.pdbx_seq_one_letter_code
_entity_poly.pdbx_strand_id
1 'polypeptide(L)'
;MYLLAAVLFVSFLPAFGGLTDDELKQFKSNLEIGGVRTDTEKDDGKKLERLEVNTYQNEDDPLTYEMSRFRLRLIVELTDKDKNTYLVKFTGNAPEDFDSEYQGEDYWNLYMEHGDFDRLKISGYIVQYGIMDGETFVPLADDEDDAEEMLERVRQRTTALFPGKFYLRHYYMYDDPSEGVRESVPKKINSVKE
;
A
#
# COMPACT_ATOMS: atom_id res chain seq x y z
N MET A 1 19.23 -48.07 -21.35
CA MET A 1 19.50 -47.11 -20.25
C MET A 1 19.98 -45.81 -20.89
N TYR A 2 19.03 -44.97 -21.30
CA TYR A 2 19.24 -43.60 -21.74
C TYR A 2 17.87 -42.93 -21.62
N LEU A 3 17.74 -41.85 -20.86
CA LEU A 3 17.10 -40.62 -21.35
C LEU A 3 17.09 -39.54 -20.27
N LEU A 4 17.67 -38.39 -20.66
CA LEU A 4 17.31 -37.03 -20.29
C LEU A 4 17.44 -36.61 -18.80
N ALA A 5 18.68 -36.27 -18.43
CA ALA A 5 18.91 -35.02 -17.72
C ALA A 5 18.88 -33.89 -18.75
N ALA A 6 17.73 -33.27 -18.96
CA ALA A 6 17.58 -32.07 -19.78
C ALA A 6 17.27 -30.88 -18.89
N VAL A 7 18.36 -30.23 -18.46
CA VAL A 7 18.56 -28.78 -18.48
C VAL A 7 17.25 -27.96 -18.57
N LEU A 8 16.68 -27.64 -17.41
CA LEU A 8 15.85 -26.44 -17.23
C LEU A 8 16.75 -25.32 -16.70
N PHE A 9 17.79 -24.96 -17.47
CA PHE A 9 18.26 -23.58 -17.46
C PHE A 9 17.28 -22.82 -18.36
N VAL A 10 16.15 -22.42 -17.77
CA VAL A 10 15.34 -21.37 -18.35
C VAL A 10 16.24 -20.14 -18.36
N SER A 11 16.78 -19.89 -19.55
CA SER A 11 17.25 -18.61 -20.06
C SER A 11 17.00 -17.44 -19.11
N PHE A 12 18.07 -17.01 -18.43
CA PHE A 12 18.25 -15.61 -18.02
C PHE A 12 18.27 -14.78 -19.30
N LEU A 13 17.09 -14.44 -19.81
CA LEU A 13 16.94 -13.28 -20.66
C LEU A 13 17.15 -12.08 -19.73
N PRO A 14 18.13 -11.20 -19.96
CA PRO A 14 18.18 -9.92 -19.27
C PRO A 14 16.96 -9.14 -19.76
N ALA A 15 15.87 -9.22 -18.99
CA ALA A 15 14.70 -8.41 -19.21
C ALA A 15 15.10 -6.94 -19.00
N PHE A 16 14.61 -6.11 -19.90
CA PHE A 16 14.77 -4.66 -19.94
C PHE A 16 14.69 -4.00 -18.56
N GLY A 17 15.71 -3.22 -18.21
CA GLY A 17 15.61 -2.14 -17.20
C GLY A 17 15.21 -2.52 -15.78
N GLY A 18 15.31 -3.80 -15.40
CA GLY A 18 15.04 -4.26 -14.05
C GLY A 18 16.05 -3.67 -13.05
N LEU A 19 15.57 -3.41 -11.84
CA LEU A 19 16.38 -2.86 -10.77
C LEU A 19 17.50 -3.84 -10.40
N THR A 20 18.70 -3.30 -10.20
CA THR A 20 19.82 -4.08 -9.70
C THR A 20 19.61 -4.46 -8.23
N ASP A 21 20.25 -5.55 -7.79
CA ASP A 21 20.19 -5.99 -6.38
C ASP A 21 20.68 -4.89 -5.41
N ASP A 22 21.65 -4.09 -5.85
CA ASP A 22 22.19 -2.96 -5.07
C ASP A 22 21.17 -1.82 -4.95
N GLU A 23 20.48 -1.45 -6.03
CA GLU A 23 19.38 -0.47 -6.00
C GLU A 23 18.23 -0.96 -5.12
N LEU A 24 17.85 -2.24 -5.21
CA LEU A 24 16.80 -2.82 -4.38
C LEU A 24 17.18 -2.78 -2.89
N LYS A 25 18.42 -3.11 -2.57
CA LYS A 25 18.91 -3.10 -1.18
C LYS A 25 18.94 -1.67 -0.62
N GLN A 26 19.32 -0.69 -1.43
CA GLN A 26 19.29 0.72 -1.05
C GLN A 26 17.85 1.21 -0.83
N PHE A 27 16.92 0.87 -1.71
CA PHE A 27 15.51 1.22 -1.51
C PHE A 27 14.94 0.63 -0.21
N LYS A 28 15.26 -0.63 0.08
CA LYS A 28 14.81 -1.28 1.32
C LYS A 28 15.38 -0.64 2.58
N SER A 29 16.58 -0.06 2.53
CA SER A 29 17.14 0.63 3.70
C SER A 29 16.55 2.02 3.93
N ASN A 30 15.89 2.59 2.92
CA ASN A 30 15.45 3.99 2.93
C ASN A 30 13.93 4.14 3.15
N LEU A 31 13.18 3.05 3.18
CA LEU A 31 11.72 3.05 3.28
C LEU A 31 11.26 2.29 4.52
N GLU A 32 10.32 2.87 5.24
CA GLU A 32 9.75 2.26 6.44
C GLU A 32 8.24 2.46 6.46
N ILE A 33 7.50 1.44 6.92
CA ILE A 33 6.13 1.61 7.37
C ILE A 33 6.21 1.96 8.86
N GLY A 34 6.03 3.24 9.16
CA GLY A 34 6.16 3.78 10.51
C GLY A 34 5.03 3.37 11.45
N GLY A 35 3.89 2.99 10.90
CA GLY A 35 2.82 2.36 11.64
C GLY A 35 1.51 2.26 10.87
N VAL A 36 0.67 1.34 11.33
CA VAL A 36 -0.68 1.13 10.80
C VAL A 36 -1.68 1.29 11.95
N ARG A 37 -2.74 2.06 11.72
CA ARG A 37 -3.80 2.32 12.70
C ARG A 37 -5.16 2.09 12.09
N THR A 38 -6.08 1.57 12.90
CA THR A 38 -7.48 1.41 12.52
C THR A 38 -8.36 2.30 13.38
N ASP A 39 -9.37 2.92 12.77
CA ASP A 39 -10.37 3.73 13.49
C ASP A 39 -11.74 3.63 12.82
N THR A 40 -12.80 3.98 13.57
CA THR A 40 -14.16 4.11 13.06
C THR A 40 -14.60 5.57 13.18
N GLU A 41 -14.86 6.21 12.04
CA GLU A 41 -15.20 7.62 11.97
C GLU A 41 -16.64 7.88 11.50
N LYS A 42 -17.09 9.12 11.70
CA LYS A 42 -18.32 9.63 11.10
C LYS A 42 -18.02 10.85 10.24
N ASP A 43 -18.33 10.78 8.95
CA ASP A 43 -18.19 11.88 7.99
C ASP A 43 -19.52 12.11 7.28
N ASP A 44 -20.03 13.36 7.33
CA ASP A 44 -21.32 13.76 6.75
C ASP A 44 -22.49 12.77 7.01
N GLY A 45 -22.59 12.29 8.26
CA GLY A 45 -23.62 11.33 8.68
C GLY A 45 -23.38 9.87 8.27
N LYS A 46 -22.33 9.58 7.49
CA LYS A 46 -21.90 8.22 7.14
C LYS A 46 -20.93 7.68 8.18
N LYS A 47 -21.00 6.38 8.47
CA LYS A 47 -19.97 5.67 9.26
C LYS A 47 -18.92 5.10 8.32
N LEU A 48 -17.66 5.28 8.67
CA LEU A 48 -16.49 4.84 7.91
C LEU A 48 -15.59 3.98 8.79
N GLU A 49 -15.09 2.87 8.26
CA GLU A 49 -13.85 2.28 8.79
C GLU A 49 -12.67 2.93 8.10
N ARG A 50 -11.63 3.27 8.86
CA ARG A 50 -10.39 3.88 8.37
C ARG A 50 -9.22 2.98 8.69
N LEU A 51 -8.41 2.66 7.68
CA LEU A 51 -7.03 2.18 7.85
C LEU A 51 -6.10 3.34 7.51
N GLU A 52 -5.36 3.81 8.51
CA GLU A 52 -4.29 4.80 8.37
C GLU A 52 -2.96 4.07 8.30
N VAL A 53 -2.15 4.38 7.29
CA VAL A 53 -0.79 3.90 7.14
C VAL A 53 0.12 5.12 7.08
N ASN A 54 1.11 5.15 7.95
CA ASN A 54 2.19 6.13 7.92
C ASN A 54 3.44 5.47 7.33
N THR A 55 4.09 6.13 6.37
CA THR A 55 5.33 5.67 5.77
C THR A 55 6.39 6.76 5.84
N TYR A 56 7.63 6.35 6.11
CA TYR A 56 8.79 7.23 6.14
C TYR A 56 9.73 6.90 5.00
N GLN A 57 10.39 7.94 4.49
CA GLN A 57 11.43 7.88 3.49
C GLN A 57 12.63 8.68 4.00
N ASN A 58 13.81 8.09 3.98
CA ASN A 58 15.00 8.78 4.45
C ASN A 58 15.42 9.90 3.48
N GLU A 59 15.46 11.14 3.96
CA GLU A 59 15.85 12.34 3.21
C GLU A 59 17.36 12.43 2.92
N ASP A 60 18.20 11.73 3.67
CA ASP A 60 19.66 11.88 3.62
C ASP A 60 20.32 11.29 2.34
N ASP A 61 19.54 10.72 1.42
CA ASP A 61 20.06 10.15 0.17
C ASP A 61 19.97 11.15 -0.99
N PRO A 62 21.10 11.62 -1.56
CA PRO A 62 21.14 12.66 -2.60
C PRO A 62 20.52 12.26 -3.94
N LEU A 63 20.04 11.03 -4.08
CA LEU A 63 19.26 10.61 -5.24
C LEU A 63 17.79 11.01 -5.01
N THR A 64 17.41 12.16 -5.59
CA THR A 64 16.02 12.56 -5.79
C THR A 64 15.31 11.50 -6.63
N TYR A 65 14.83 10.43 -5.99
CA TYR A 65 14.09 9.38 -6.69
C TYR A 65 12.79 9.97 -7.22
N GLU A 66 12.39 9.55 -8.42
CA GLU A 66 11.06 9.86 -8.93
C GLU A 66 10.03 9.19 -8.02
N MET A 67 9.51 9.96 -7.06
CA MET A 67 8.52 9.52 -6.08
C MET A 67 7.29 8.89 -6.75
N SER A 68 7.01 9.31 -7.98
CA SER A 68 6.00 8.73 -8.87
C SER A 68 6.19 7.24 -9.17
N ARG A 69 7.30 6.61 -8.76
CA ARG A 69 7.54 5.16 -8.88
C ARG A 69 7.02 4.36 -7.69
N PHE A 70 6.85 4.98 -6.52
CA PHE A 70 6.37 4.30 -5.33
C PHE A 70 4.87 4.03 -5.37
N ARG A 71 4.52 2.89 -4.79
CA ARG A 71 3.17 2.34 -4.79
C ARG A 71 2.86 1.81 -3.41
N LEU A 72 1.64 2.09 -2.95
CA LEU A 72 1.08 1.46 -1.77
C LEU A 72 0.06 0.41 -2.21
N ARG A 73 0.25 -0.83 -1.77
CA ARG A 73 -0.73 -1.90 -1.89
C ARG A 73 -1.31 -2.19 -0.52
N LEU A 74 -2.63 -2.19 -0.44
CA LEU A 74 -3.42 -2.45 0.74
C LEU A 74 -4.39 -3.59 0.45
N ILE A 75 -4.40 -4.58 1.35
CA ILE A 75 -5.46 -5.58 1.42
C ILE A 75 -6.06 -5.48 2.81
N VAL A 76 -7.36 -5.27 2.91
CA VAL A 76 -8.06 -5.13 4.19
C VAL A 76 -9.19 -6.14 4.25
N GLU A 77 -9.25 -6.88 5.35
CA GLU A 77 -10.38 -7.73 5.67
C GLU A 77 -11.35 -6.97 6.57
N LEU A 78 -12.62 -6.97 6.16
CA LEU A 78 -13.73 -6.37 6.90
C LEU A 78 -14.67 -7.48 7.36
N THR A 79 -15.09 -7.45 8.61
CA THR A 79 -16.08 -8.37 9.18
C THR A 79 -17.34 -7.62 9.56
N ASP A 80 -18.50 -8.11 9.14
CA ASP A 80 -19.80 -7.57 9.54
C ASP A 80 -20.31 -8.13 10.90
N LYS A 81 -21.48 -7.69 11.34
CA LYS A 81 -22.12 -8.20 12.57
C LYS A 81 -22.43 -9.70 12.54
N ASP A 82 -22.69 -10.25 11.35
CA ASP A 82 -23.10 -11.63 11.11
C ASP A 82 -21.90 -12.55 10.83
N LYS A 83 -20.68 -12.01 10.97
CA LYS A 83 -19.39 -12.69 10.76
C LYS A 83 -19.10 -13.03 9.30
N ASN A 84 -19.78 -12.38 8.35
CA ASN A 84 -19.35 -12.42 6.97
C ASN A 84 -18.10 -11.57 6.80
N THR A 85 -17.13 -12.08 6.06
CA THR A 85 -15.88 -11.40 5.76
C THR A 85 -15.86 -10.88 4.33
N TYR A 86 -15.20 -9.74 4.13
CA TYR A 86 -15.09 -9.04 2.86
C TYR A 86 -13.66 -8.53 2.66
N LEU A 87 -13.18 -8.55 1.42
CA LEU A 87 -11.86 -8.01 1.05
C LEU A 87 -11.99 -6.69 0.31
N VAL A 88 -11.25 -5.69 0.79
CA VAL A 88 -10.90 -4.49 0.05
C VAL A 88 -9.48 -4.63 -0.45
N LYS A 89 -9.27 -4.43 -1.74
CA LYS A 89 -7.94 -4.40 -2.36
C LYS A 89 -7.73 -3.05 -3.00
N PHE A 90 -6.61 -2.41 -2.69
CA PHE A 90 -6.27 -1.11 -3.24
C PHE A 90 -4.78 -1.06 -3.57
N THR A 91 -4.47 -0.68 -4.81
CA THR A 91 -3.10 -0.34 -5.22
C THR A 91 -3.11 1.11 -5.69
N GLY A 92 -2.35 1.97 -5.03
CA GLY A 92 -2.28 3.41 -5.29
C GLY A 92 -0.89 3.85 -5.70
N ASN A 93 -0.84 4.87 -6.56
CA ASN A 93 0.40 5.58 -6.85
C ASN A 93 0.65 6.63 -5.76
N ALA A 94 1.92 6.78 -5.36
CA ALA A 94 2.36 8.03 -4.77
C ALA A 94 2.09 9.19 -5.74
N PRO A 95 1.75 10.39 -5.22
CA PRO A 95 1.58 11.55 -6.07
C PRO A 95 2.81 11.80 -6.95
N GLU A 96 2.58 12.31 -8.15
CA GLU A 96 3.66 12.63 -9.08
C GLU A 96 4.43 13.88 -8.64
N ASP A 97 3.76 14.79 -7.91
CA ASP A 97 4.31 16.08 -7.46
C ASP A 97 4.27 16.19 -5.94
N PHE A 98 5.46 16.34 -5.35
CA PHE A 98 5.67 16.77 -3.96
C PHE A 98 6.16 18.21 -3.93
N ASP A 99 5.82 18.94 -2.88
CA ASP A 99 6.41 20.25 -2.61
C ASP A 99 7.91 20.11 -2.38
N SER A 100 8.70 21.11 -2.76
CA SER A 100 10.18 21.06 -2.73
C SER A 100 10.78 20.88 -1.33
N GLU A 101 9.96 21.10 -0.30
CA GLU A 101 10.32 21.02 1.12
C GLU A 101 9.73 19.75 1.79
N TYR A 102 9.45 18.71 1.00
CA TYR A 102 8.93 17.42 1.48
C TYR A 102 9.86 16.78 2.54
N GLN A 103 9.26 16.28 3.64
CA GLN A 103 9.97 15.76 4.81
C GLN A 103 10.06 14.23 4.91
N GLY A 104 9.88 13.51 3.80
CA GLY A 104 9.93 12.04 3.85
C GLY A 104 8.74 11.36 4.54
N GLU A 105 7.80 12.10 5.15
CA GLU A 105 6.63 11.53 5.82
C GLU A 105 5.38 11.56 4.96
N ASP A 106 4.79 10.37 4.74
CA ASP A 106 3.54 10.17 4.01
C ASP A 106 2.47 9.55 4.91
N TYR A 107 1.21 9.94 4.66
CA TYR A 107 0.03 9.40 5.34
C TYR A 107 -1.01 8.95 4.31
N TRP A 108 -1.45 7.70 4.47
CA TRP A 108 -2.37 7.04 3.57
C TRP A 108 -3.59 6.56 4.34
N ASN A 109 -4.75 7.12 4.04
CA ASN A 109 -5.99 6.85 4.73
C ASN A 109 -6.98 6.16 3.79
N LEU A 110 -7.16 4.86 3.96
CA LEU A 110 -8.17 4.08 3.25
C LEU A 110 -9.46 4.12 4.04
N TYR A 111 -10.48 4.74 3.45
CA TYR A 111 -11.82 4.86 4.03
C TYR A 111 -12.75 3.86 3.36
N MET A 112 -13.53 3.14 4.17
CA MET A 112 -14.50 2.13 3.73
C MET A 112 -15.86 2.49 4.34
N GLU A 113 -16.81 2.90 3.49
CA GLU A 113 -18.15 3.32 3.92
C GLU A 113 -18.95 2.09 4.39
N HIS A 114 -19.59 2.18 5.56
CA HIS A 114 -20.47 1.12 6.07
C HIS A 114 -21.67 0.88 5.15
N GLY A 115 -22.21 1.91 4.49
CA GLY A 115 -23.37 1.77 3.60
C GLY A 115 -24.57 1.13 4.32
N ASP A 116 -25.03 -0.01 3.80
CA ASP A 116 -26.15 -0.79 4.36
C ASP A 116 -25.71 -1.75 5.49
N PHE A 117 -24.42 -1.85 5.79
CA PHE A 117 -23.93 -2.66 6.89
C PHE A 117 -24.19 -1.96 8.22
N ASP A 118 -25.02 -2.57 9.08
CA ASP A 118 -25.31 -2.06 10.43
C ASP A 118 -24.04 -1.86 11.29
N ARG A 119 -23.08 -2.78 11.10
CA ARG A 119 -21.75 -2.75 11.70
C ARG A 119 -20.76 -3.41 10.75
N LEU A 120 -19.64 -2.74 10.57
CA LEU A 120 -18.46 -3.21 9.85
C LEU A 120 -17.24 -2.95 10.74
N LYS A 121 -16.23 -3.81 10.69
CA LYS A 121 -14.97 -3.65 11.42
C LYS A 121 -13.82 -4.19 10.59
N ILE A 122 -12.67 -3.52 10.60
CA ILE A 122 -11.41 -4.09 10.12
C ILE A 122 -11.02 -5.28 11.03
N SER A 123 -10.88 -6.47 10.44
CA SER A 123 -10.48 -7.70 11.13
C SER A 123 -9.04 -8.13 10.86
N GLY A 124 -8.43 -7.61 9.79
CA GLY A 124 -7.02 -7.87 9.45
C GLY A 124 -6.59 -7.00 8.28
N TYR A 125 -5.28 -6.89 8.07
CA TYR A 125 -4.73 -6.10 6.97
C TYR A 125 -3.37 -6.63 6.50
N ILE A 126 -3.04 -6.31 5.24
CA ILE A 126 -1.70 -6.42 4.65
C ILE A 126 -1.40 -5.08 4.01
N VAL A 127 -0.31 -4.45 4.43
CA VAL A 127 0.22 -3.21 3.86
C VAL A 127 1.56 -3.53 3.22
N GLN A 128 1.71 -3.16 1.95
CA GLN A 128 2.97 -3.28 1.24
C GLN A 128 3.31 -1.94 0.60
N TYR A 129 4.51 -1.45 0.87
CA TYR A 129 5.06 -0.27 0.24
C TYR A 129 6.20 -0.69 -0.68
N GLY A 130 6.15 -0.27 -1.94
CA GLY A 130 7.01 -0.85 -2.96
C GLY A 130 7.00 -0.09 -4.27
N ILE A 131 7.51 -0.75 -5.30
CA ILE A 131 7.64 -0.20 -6.65
C ILE A 131 7.21 -1.24 -7.68
N MET A 132 6.93 -0.79 -8.90
CA MET A 132 6.70 -1.69 -10.04
C MET A 132 8.01 -1.95 -10.77
N ASP A 133 8.39 -3.21 -10.92
CA ASP A 133 9.40 -3.68 -11.87
C ASP A 133 8.68 -4.32 -13.06
N GLY A 134 8.50 -3.54 -14.13
CA GLY A 134 7.60 -3.87 -15.23
C GLY A 134 6.16 -4.05 -14.75
N GLU A 135 5.63 -5.28 -14.87
CA GLU A 135 4.29 -5.66 -14.41
C GLU A 135 4.29 -6.25 -12.99
N THR A 136 5.46 -6.44 -12.37
CA THR A 136 5.57 -7.07 -11.06
C THR A 136 5.70 -6.02 -9.98
N PHE A 137 4.83 -6.09 -8.97
CA PHE A 137 5.00 -5.29 -7.76
C PHE A 137 6.08 -5.92 -6.88
N VAL A 138 7.11 -5.14 -6.55
CA VAL A 138 8.21 -5.53 -5.67
C VAL A 138 8.01 -4.84 -4.32
N PRO A 139 7.62 -5.58 -3.25
CA PRO A 139 7.51 -5.02 -1.92
C PRO A 139 8.91 -4.67 -1.39
N LEU A 140 9.03 -3.46 -0.84
CA LEU A 140 10.25 -2.93 -0.23
C LEU A 140 10.12 -2.87 1.29
N ALA A 141 8.92 -2.55 1.78
CA ALA A 141 8.51 -2.65 3.16
C ALA A 141 7.11 -3.28 3.25
N ASP A 142 6.86 -4.03 4.32
CA ASP A 142 5.58 -4.68 4.60
C ASP A 142 5.23 -4.62 6.09
N ASP A 143 3.95 -4.45 6.39
CA ASP A 143 3.37 -4.54 7.74
C ASP A 143 2.05 -5.30 7.63
N GLU A 144 1.91 -6.36 8.43
CA GLU A 144 0.79 -7.28 8.33
C GLU A 144 0.26 -7.61 9.74
N ASP A 145 -1.06 -7.56 9.91
CA ASP A 145 -1.76 -8.03 11.12
C ASP A 145 -2.54 -9.30 10.77
N ASP A 146 -2.43 -10.30 11.64
CA ASP A 146 -3.06 -11.63 11.48
C ASP A 146 -2.76 -12.30 10.12
N ALA A 147 -1.51 -12.15 9.67
CA ALA A 147 -1.01 -12.40 8.31
C ALA A 147 -1.24 -13.81 7.75
N GLU A 148 -0.94 -14.88 8.50
CA GLU A 148 -0.93 -16.24 7.94
C GLU A 148 -2.32 -16.73 7.54
N GLU A 149 -3.31 -16.53 8.41
CA GLU A 149 -4.68 -16.97 8.13
C GLU A 149 -5.33 -16.11 7.05
N MET A 150 -5.08 -14.80 7.07
CA MET A 150 -5.59 -13.87 6.07
C MET A 150 -4.97 -14.13 4.69
N LEU A 151 -3.65 -14.30 4.58
CA LEU A 151 -2.97 -14.63 3.32
C LEU A 151 -3.49 -15.94 2.74
N GLU A 152 -3.72 -16.95 3.57
CA GLU A 152 -4.28 -18.22 3.12
C GLU A 152 -5.71 -18.06 2.61
N ARG A 153 -6.59 -17.33 3.32
CA ARG A 153 -7.96 -17.01 2.85
C ARG A 153 -7.95 -16.21 1.54
N VAL A 154 -7.04 -15.24 1.41
CA VAL A 154 -6.87 -14.44 0.19
C VAL A 154 -6.40 -15.31 -0.97
N ARG A 155 -5.43 -16.21 -0.76
CA ARG A 155 -4.91 -17.16 -1.76
C ARG A 155 -5.97 -18.15 -2.22
N GLN A 156 -6.75 -18.68 -1.28
CA GLN A 156 -7.84 -19.61 -1.56
C GLN A 156 -9.09 -18.93 -2.17
N ARG A 157 -9.10 -17.59 -2.27
CA ARG A 157 -10.23 -16.79 -2.79
C ARG A 157 -11.55 -17.08 -2.07
N THR A 158 -11.50 -17.41 -0.79
CA THR A 158 -12.68 -17.80 -0.01
C THR A 158 -13.50 -16.60 0.48
N THR A 159 -12.93 -15.40 0.42
CA THR A 159 -13.56 -14.18 0.91
C THR A 159 -14.10 -13.34 -0.25
N ALA A 160 -15.33 -12.85 -0.11
CA ALA A 160 -15.98 -12.02 -1.13
C ALA A 160 -15.32 -10.64 -1.23
N LEU A 161 -15.38 -10.00 -2.41
CA LEU A 161 -14.99 -8.60 -2.51
C LEU A 161 -16.02 -7.72 -1.77
N PHE A 162 -15.52 -6.68 -1.10
CA PHE A 162 -16.37 -5.73 -0.40
C PHE A 162 -17.29 -5.01 -1.40
N PRO A 163 -18.62 -5.08 -1.23
CA PRO A 163 -19.57 -4.49 -2.18
C PRO A 163 -19.77 -2.98 -1.94
N GLY A 164 -19.29 -2.45 -0.83
CA GLY A 164 -19.45 -1.05 -0.45
C GLY A 164 -18.48 -0.10 -1.17
N LYS A 165 -18.61 1.19 -0.85
CA LYS A 165 -17.73 2.23 -1.38
C LYS A 165 -16.48 2.34 -0.51
N PHE A 166 -15.34 2.50 -1.16
CA PHE A 166 -14.08 2.81 -0.49
C PHE A 166 -13.25 3.79 -1.32
N TYR A 167 -12.37 4.54 -0.66
CA TYR A 167 -11.44 5.45 -1.31
C TYR A 167 -10.19 5.67 -0.46
N LEU A 168 -9.07 5.95 -1.10
CA LEU A 168 -7.82 6.31 -0.45
C LEU A 168 -7.65 7.83 -0.51
N ARG A 169 -7.26 8.43 0.61
CA ARG A 169 -6.70 9.79 0.65
C ARG A 169 -5.24 9.72 1.03
N HIS A 170 -4.43 10.56 0.42
CA HIS A 170 -3.02 10.71 0.70
C HIS A 170 -2.70 12.16 1.01
N TYR A 171 -1.82 12.37 1.99
CA TYR A 171 -1.16 13.64 2.24
C TYR A 171 0.26 13.35 2.77
N TYR A 172 1.09 14.39 2.79
CA TYR A 172 2.48 14.32 3.23
C TYR A 172 2.84 15.54 4.05
N MET A 173 3.94 15.44 4.80
CA MET A 173 4.50 16.55 5.56
C MET A 173 5.55 17.30 4.72
N TYR A 174 5.54 18.63 4.81
CA TYR A 174 6.55 19.49 4.19
C TYR A 174 6.87 20.69 5.09
N ASP A 175 8.04 21.31 4.91
CA ASP A 175 8.41 22.54 5.61
C ASP A 175 7.92 23.77 4.83
N ASP A 176 7.02 24.56 5.41
CA ASP A 176 6.64 25.86 4.85
C ASP A 176 7.59 26.94 5.42
N PRO A 177 8.32 27.70 4.58
CA PRO A 177 9.27 28.71 5.05
C PRO A 177 8.68 29.80 5.95
N SER A 178 7.35 29.99 5.92
CA SER A 178 6.64 31.00 6.71
C SER A 178 5.94 30.42 7.94
N GLU A 179 5.50 29.16 7.87
CA GLU A 179 4.62 28.55 8.87
C GLU A 179 5.21 27.31 9.58
N GLY A 180 6.40 26.87 9.17
CA GLY A 180 7.08 25.65 9.67
C GLY A 180 6.47 24.38 9.07
N VAL A 181 6.55 23.27 9.79
CA VAL A 181 6.04 21.96 9.31
C VAL A 181 4.52 22.00 9.08
N ARG A 182 4.07 21.64 7.87
CA ARG A 182 2.66 21.62 7.44
C ARG A 182 2.29 20.29 6.77
N GLU A 183 0.99 19.99 6.81
CA GLU A 183 0.37 18.91 6.04
C GLU A 183 -0.03 19.43 4.65
N SER A 184 0.23 18.63 3.61
CA SER A 184 -0.26 18.93 2.27
C SER A 184 -1.78 18.72 2.18
N VAL A 185 -2.42 19.37 1.20
CA VAL A 185 -3.87 19.21 0.99
C VAL A 185 -4.17 17.76 0.62
N PRO A 186 -5.03 17.04 1.38
CA PRO A 186 -5.30 15.63 1.11
C PRO A 186 -5.85 15.40 -0.30
N LYS A 187 -5.16 14.55 -1.07
CA LYS A 187 -5.54 14.16 -2.42
C LYS A 187 -6.22 12.80 -2.41
N LYS A 188 -7.34 12.67 -3.13
CA LYS A 188 -7.96 11.37 -3.36
C LYS A 188 -7.14 10.58 -4.38
N ILE A 189 -6.72 9.38 -4.01
CA ILE A 189 -5.99 8.47 -4.89
C ILE A 189 -6.98 7.52 -5.56
N ASN A 190 -6.88 7.41 -6.88
CA ASN A 190 -7.64 6.43 -7.64
C ASN A 190 -6.89 5.10 -7.65
N SER A 191 -7.62 3.99 -7.54
CA SER A 191 -7.00 2.68 -7.65
C SER A 191 -6.46 2.46 -9.05
N VAL A 192 -5.27 1.87 -9.13
CA VAL A 192 -4.71 1.37 -10.38
C VAL A 192 -5.28 -0.03 -10.62
N LYS A 193 -5.63 -0.32 -11.87
CA LYS A 193 -6.00 -1.69 -12.25
C LYS A 193 -4.74 -2.55 -12.27
N GLU A 194 -4.74 -3.62 -11.47
CA GLU A 194 -3.79 -4.73 -11.59
C GLU A 194 -4.04 -5.52 -12.87
#